data_AF-A0A0G0D422-F1
#
_entry.id   AF-A0A0G0D422-F1
#
_cell.length_a   1.000
_cell.length_b   1.000
_cell.length_c   1.000
_cell.angle_alpha   90.00
_cell.angle_beta   90.00
_cell.angle_gamma   90.00
#
_symmetry.space_group_name_H-M   'P 1'
#
loop_
_entity.id
_entity.type
_entity.pdbx_description
1 polymer ?
#
loop_
_entity_poly.entity_id
_entity_poly.type
_entity_poly.pdbx_seq_one_letter_code
_entity_poly.pdbx_strand_id
1 'polypeptide(L)'
;MDTKTKIFWWTMGILILASFGATFYRYMVKKDYIVQAQVDCDPYTETCFVWECDPESEEEGEMCTDDPEEDIWYFKVINKNASKISSCDANDEDCDALVCAQNEPDCEFVFCTLENMEENYASACIDPAQYAIENPIEEEEGECEEGDEACLNSEEEDVESIENTEGDLSEDGDSGAGVEDDTSTETDEELESSQESGGVENEEESTQDVTVETENIEISAGERVVQKNEENGGSLPIIE
;
A
#
# COMPACT_ATOMS: atom_id res chain seq x y z
N MET A 1 -14.29 53.77 18.03
CA MET A 1 -14.57 53.13 16.72
C MET A 1 -15.93 53.58 16.25
N ASP A 2 -15.98 54.26 15.11
CA ASP A 2 -17.23 54.65 14.48
C ASP A 2 -18.09 53.42 14.16
N THR A 3 -19.41 53.57 14.21
CA THR A 3 -20.37 52.51 13.88
C THR A 3 -20.15 51.93 12.49
N LYS A 4 -19.69 52.75 11.54
CA LYS A 4 -19.32 52.33 10.18
C LYS A 4 -18.12 51.38 10.16
N THR A 5 -17.08 51.71 10.91
CA THR A 5 -15.88 50.88 11.05
C THR A 5 -16.20 49.56 11.76
N LYS A 6 -17.10 49.59 12.76
CA LYS A 6 -17.54 48.37 13.47
C LYS A 6 -18.29 47.41 12.55
N ILE A 7 -19.17 47.92 11.69
CA ILE A 7 -19.90 47.11 10.71
C ILE A 7 -18.95 46.47 9.71
N PHE A 8 -17.99 47.23 9.18
CA PHE A 8 -16.97 46.71 8.26
C PHE A 8 -16.18 45.54 8.86
N TRP A 9 -15.68 45.71 10.09
CA TRP A 9 -14.95 44.63 10.77
C TRP A 9 -15.81 43.40 11.06
N TRP A 10 -17.08 43.58 11.40
CA TRP A 10 -17.99 42.46 11.63
C TRP A 10 -18.28 41.69 10.33
N THR A 11 -18.56 42.41 9.24
CA THR A 11 -18.74 41.78 7.91
C THR A 11 -17.49 41.05 7.44
N MET A 12 -16.31 41.63 7.69
CA MET A 12 -15.03 41.00 7.35
C MET A 12 -14.82 39.73 8.18
N GLY A 13 -15.08 39.78 9.49
CA GLY A 13 -14.96 38.60 10.36
C GLY A 13 -15.88 37.45 9.95
N ILE A 14 -17.12 37.74 9.55
CA ILE A 14 -18.07 36.72 9.07
C ILE A 14 -17.60 36.13 7.74
N LEU A 15 -17.12 36.95 6.80
CA LEU A 15 -16.59 36.44 5.54
C LEU A 15 -15.40 35.52 5.75
N ILE A 16 -14.50 35.87 6.66
CA ILE A 16 -13.35 35.04 7.03
C ILE A 16 -13.84 33.72 7.64
N LEU A 17 -14.72 33.76 8.64
CA LEU A 17 -15.28 32.55 9.26
C LEU A 17 -16.05 31.67 8.26
N ALA A 18 -16.79 32.27 7.34
CA ALA A 18 -17.51 31.54 6.30
C ALA A 18 -16.55 30.85 5.32
N SER A 19 -15.45 31.52 4.95
CA SER A 19 -14.39 30.95 4.12
C SER A 19 -13.74 29.75 4.80
N PHE A 20 -13.28 29.91 6.05
CA PHE A 20 -12.70 28.81 6.82
C PHE A 20 -13.70 27.68 7.06
N GLY A 21 -14.96 27.99 7.36
CA GLY A 21 -16.02 27.00 7.55
C GLY A 21 -16.30 26.20 6.29
N ALA A 22 -16.31 26.83 5.11
CA ALA A 22 -16.49 26.14 3.84
C ALA A 22 -15.33 25.19 3.54
N THR A 23 -14.09 25.65 3.76
CA THR A 23 -12.89 24.82 3.58
C THR A 23 -12.86 23.66 4.57
N PHE A 24 -13.11 23.92 5.85
CA PHE A 24 -13.19 22.89 6.90
C PHE A 24 -14.25 21.83 6.57
N TYR A 25 -15.43 22.26 6.12
CA TYR A 25 -16.48 21.34 5.71
C TYR A 25 -16.06 20.45 4.53
N ARG A 26 -15.33 21.01 3.56
CA ARG A 26 -14.85 20.25 2.39
C ARG A 26 -13.83 19.18 2.76
N TYR A 27 -12.82 19.52 3.56
CA TYR A 27 -11.75 18.60 3.91
C TYR A 27 -12.13 17.66 5.05
N MET A 28 -12.67 18.17 6.15
CA MET A 28 -12.90 17.35 7.35
C MET A 28 -14.21 16.55 7.31
N VAL A 29 -15.26 17.12 6.70
CA VAL A 29 -16.59 16.46 6.70
C VAL A 29 -16.83 15.71 5.40
N LYS A 30 -16.62 16.36 4.25
CA LYS A 30 -16.77 15.70 2.96
C LYS A 30 -15.61 14.79 2.57
N LYS A 31 -14.44 14.96 3.21
CA LYS A 31 -13.21 14.19 2.90
C LYS A 31 -12.90 14.17 1.40
N ASP A 32 -13.03 15.33 0.76
CA ASP A 32 -12.85 15.50 -0.68
C ASP A 32 -11.37 15.73 -1.02
N TYR A 33 -10.55 14.72 -0.73
CA TYR A 33 -9.12 14.66 -1.02
C TYR A 33 -8.70 13.20 -1.28
N ILE A 34 -7.61 13.03 -2.04
CA ILE A 34 -7.00 11.72 -2.28
C ILE A 34 -5.99 11.43 -1.17
N VAL A 35 -6.07 10.24 -0.60
CA VAL A 35 -5.07 9.67 0.29
C VAL A 35 -4.17 8.80 -0.56
N GLN A 36 -2.88 9.06 -0.44
CA GLN A 36 -1.83 8.18 -0.96
C GLN A 36 -1.29 7.39 0.22
N ALA A 37 -1.28 6.07 0.11
CA ALA A 37 -0.74 5.18 1.13
C ALA A 37 0.07 4.07 0.47
N GLN A 38 1.06 3.55 1.20
CA GLN A 38 1.77 2.34 0.83
C GLN A 38 0.98 1.14 1.36
N VAL A 39 0.83 0.11 0.55
CA VAL A 39 0.18 -1.15 0.90
C VAL A 39 1.04 -2.29 0.40
N ASP A 40 0.87 -3.47 1.02
CA ASP A 40 1.62 -4.65 0.63
C ASP A 40 1.41 -5.00 -0.84
N CYS A 41 2.50 -5.40 -1.48
CA CYS A 41 2.55 -5.81 -2.87
C CYS A 41 3.14 -7.21 -2.94
N ASP A 42 2.48 -8.09 -3.69
CA ASP A 42 2.96 -9.46 -3.87
C ASP A 42 3.98 -9.50 -5.02
N PRO A 43 5.28 -9.72 -4.73
CA PRO A 43 6.32 -9.71 -5.75
C PRO A 43 6.24 -10.91 -6.71
N TYR A 44 5.41 -11.94 -6.45
CA TYR A 44 5.20 -13.03 -7.40
C TYR A 44 4.18 -12.69 -8.49
N THR A 45 3.27 -11.75 -8.24
CA THR A 45 2.14 -11.46 -9.13
C THR A 45 2.11 -10.04 -9.66
N GLU A 46 2.74 -9.10 -8.97
CA GLU A 46 2.68 -7.66 -9.26
C GLU A 46 4.08 -7.03 -9.36
N THR A 47 4.19 -5.90 -10.06
CA THR A 47 5.43 -5.11 -10.12
C THR A 47 5.50 -4.16 -8.92
N CYS A 48 6.35 -4.51 -7.95
CA CYS A 48 6.41 -3.82 -6.66
C CYS A 48 7.55 -2.79 -6.58
N PHE A 49 7.35 -1.78 -5.74
CA PHE A 49 8.43 -0.94 -5.25
C PHE A 49 9.19 -1.72 -4.19
N VAL A 50 10.51 -1.55 -4.18
CA VAL A 50 11.40 -2.14 -3.18
C VAL A 50 11.88 -1.03 -2.26
N TRP A 51 11.74 -1.24 -0.96
CA TRP A 51 12.42 -0.46 0.06
C TRP A 51 13.42 -1.37 0.78
N GLU A 52 14.66 -0.90 0.91
CA GLU A 52 15.75 -1.61 1.57
C GLU A 52 16.16 -0.81 2.81
N CYS A 53 16.29 -1.48 3.96
CA CYS A 53 16.79 -0.86 5.17
C CYS A 53 18.26 -0.49 4.98
N ASP A 54 18.62 0.77 5.23
CA ASP A 54 20.02 1.21 5.24
C ASP A 54 20.56 1.19 6.68
N PRO A 55 21.41 0.22 7.05
CA PRO A 55 21.97 0.12 8.40
C PRO A 55 22.93 1.27 8.73
N GLU A 56 23.40 2.04 7.74
CA GLU A 56 24.23 3.24 7.95
C GLU A 56 23.39 4.51 8.19
N SER A 57 22.06 4.44 8.05
CA SER A 57 21.14 5.56 8.29
C SER A 57 21.04 5.91 9.78
N GLU A 58 21.15 7.19 10.14
CA GLU A 58 20.98 7.67 11.52
C GLU A 58 19.53 7.60 12.02
N GLU A 59 18.54 7.49 11.11
CA GLU A 59 17.11 7.44 11.46
C GLU A 59 16.56 6.01 11.45
N GLU A 60 16.99 5.20 10.47
CA GLU A 60 16.41 3.88 10.20
C GLU A 60 17.35 2.72 10.55
N GLY A 61 18.65 2.97 10.72
CA GLY A 61 19.65 1.91 10.92
C GLY A 61 19.48 1.13 12.23
N GLU A 62 18.76 1.66 13.21
CA GLU A 62 18.46 0.96 14.47
C GLU A 62 17.34 -0.09 14.33
N MET A 63 16.55 -0.05 13.25
CA MET A 63 15.43 -0.98 13.03
C MET A 63 15.75 -2.13 12.07
N CYS A 64 16.86 -2.07 11.34
CA CYS A 64 17.29 -3.16 10.46
C CYS A 64 17.71 -4.39 11.29
N THR A 65 17.33 -5.59 10.87
CA THR A 65 17.57 -6.84 11.61
C THR A 65 18.85 -7.58 11.21
N ASP A 66 19.72 -6.96 10.40
CA ASP A 66 20.93 -7.57 9.80
C ASP A 66 20.61 -8.78 8.88
N ASP A 67 19.32 -9.08 8.68
CA ASP A 67 18.81 -10.14 7.82
C ASP A 67 18.25 -9.51 6.54
N PRO A 68 18.86 -9.76 5.36
CA PRO A 68 18.43 -9.15 4.12
C PRO A 68 16.98 -9.49 3.73
N GLU A 69 16.40 -10.60 4.19
CA GLU A 69 15.00 -10.94 3.85
C GLU A 69 13.99 -10.16 4.71
N GLU A 70 14.36 -9.83 5.95
CA GLU A 70 13.53 -9.03 6.85
C GLU A 70 13.75 -7.52 6.64
N ASP A 71 14.87 -7.14 6.05
CA ASP A 71 15.26 -5.75 5.75
C ASP A 71 14.82 -5.27 4.35
N ILE A 72 14.00 -6.05 3.66
CA ILE A 72 13.43 -5.71 2.34
C ILE A 72 11.91 -5.75 2.40
N TRP A 73 11.28 -4.66 1.94
CA TRP A 73 9.82 -4.55 1.87
C TRP A 73 9.36 -4.29 0.45
N TYR A 74 8.37 -5.08 0.03
CA TYR A 74 7.71 -4.96 -1.27
C TYR A 74 6.37 -4.27 -1.10
N PHE A 75 6.24 -3.08 -1.67
CA PHE A 75 5.03 -2.29 -1.52
C PHE A 75 4.54 -1.76 -2.86
N LYS A 76 3.26 -1.38 -2.88
CA LYS A 76 2.63 -0.61 -3.95
C LYS A 76 1.94 0.58 -3.35
N VAL A 77 1.63 1.56 -4.17
CA VAL A 77 1.02 2.80 -3.70
C VAL A 77 -0.43 2.84 -4.13
N ILE A 78 -1.34 3.04 -3.19
CA ILE A 78 -2.76 3.24 -3.46
C ILE A 78 -3.10 4.72 -3.36
N ASN A 79 -3.75 5.24 -4.40
CA ASN A 79 -4.41 6.53 -4.39
C ASN A 79 -5.91 6.30 -4.27
N LYS A 80 -6.49 6.62 -3.11
CA LYS A 80 -7.92 6.42 -2.83
C LYS A 80 -8.58 7.68 -2.27
N ASN A 81 -9.80 7.96 -2.71
CA ASN A 81 -10.58 9.07 -2.15
C ASN A 81 -10.90 8.85 -0.67
N ALA A 82 -10.53 9.82 0.18
CA ALA A 82 -10.70 9.73 1.63
C ALA A 82 -12.16 9.57 2.09
N SER A 83 -13.12 10.03 1.27
CA SER A 83 -14.56 9.85 1.54
C SER A 83 -15.05 8.41 1.37
N LYS A 84 -14.25 7.56 0.71
CA LYS A 84 -14.55 6.17 0.41
C LYS A 84 -13.82 5.16 1.30
N ILE A 85 -12.85 5.63 2.08
CA ILE A 85 -12.14 4.81 3.05
C ILE A 85 -13.12 4.47 4.19
N SER A 86 -13.38 3.18 4.38
CA SER A 86 -14.17 2.67 5.50
C SER A 86 -13.44 2.97 6.82
N SER A 87 -14.19 3.26 7.87
CA SER A 87 -13.61 3.36 9.20
C SER A 87 -13.26 1.97 9.70
N CYS A 88 -11.97 1.67 9.82
CA CYS A 88 -11.48 0.51 10.56
C CYS A 88 -11.69 0.73 12.07
N ASP A 89 -12.10 -0.33 12.76
CA ASP A 89 -11.91 -0.40 14.21
C ASP A 89 -10.43 -0.69 14.47
N ALA A 90 -9.84 -0.03 15.46
CA ALA A 90 -8.43 -0.26 15.82
C ALA A 90 -8.23 -1.60 16.54
N ASN A 91 -9.31 -2.28 16.93
CA ASN A 91 -9.26 -3.61 17.54
C ASN A 91 -9.47 -4.74 16.53
N ASP A 92 -9.72 -4.41 15.27
CA ASP A 92 -9.92 -5.37 14.19
C ASP A 92 -8.69 -5.34 13.27
N GLU A 93 -7.96 -6.45 13.22
CA GLU A 93 -6.76 -6.59 12.39
C GLU A 93 -7.13 -6.81 10.92
N ASP A 94 -8.35 -7.29 10.63
CA ASP A 94 -8.83 -7.64 9.29
C ASP A 94 -9.61 -6.48 8.65
N CYS A 95 -8.99 -5.30 8.57
CA CYS A 95 -9.63 -4.15 7.94
C CYS A 95 -9.13 -3.83 6.53
N ASP A 96 -9.96 -4.14 5.54
CA ASP A 96 -9.73 -3.84 4.11
C ASP A 96 -10.00 -2.37 3.72
N ALA A 97 -9.63 -1.39 4.55
CA ALA A 97 -9.90 0.03 4.24
C ALA A 97 -9.18 0.52 2.98
N LEU A 98 -8.01 -0.05 2.69
CA LEU A 98 -7.13 0.32 1.58
C LEU A 98 -7.21 -0.67 0.40
N VAL A 99 -8.33 -1.36 0.24
CA VAL A 99 -8.61 -2.18 -0.95
C VAL A 99 -9.52 -1.42 -1.91
N CYS A 100 -9.19 -1.41 -3.20
CA CYS A 100 -10.06 -0.84 -4.24
C CYS A 100 -11.13 -1.85 -4.64
N ALA A 101 -12.41 -1.45 -4.61
CA ALA A 101 -13.46 -2.28 -5.20
C ALA A 101 -13.36 -2.29 -6.73
N GLN A 102 -13.94 -3.30 -7.37
CA GLN A 102 -13.95 -3.39 -8.83
C GLN A 102 -14.65 -2.16 -9.44
N ASN A 103 -13.93 -1.41 -10.28
CA ASN A 103 -14.38 -0.17 -10.91
C ASN A 103 -14.74 0.98 -9.93
N GLU A 104 -14.06 1.05 -8.78
CA GLU A 104 -14.23 2.17 -7.86
C GLU A 104 -13.63 3.47 -8.47
N PRO A 105 -14.42 4.56 -8.60
CA PRO A 105 -13.88 5.83 -9.08
C PRO A 105 -12.94 6.43 -8.05
N ASP A 106 -11.85 7.05 -8.50
CA ASP A 106 -10.83 7.67 -7.64
C ASP A 106 -10.13 6.66 -6.71
N CYS A 107 -10.00 5.40 -7.15
CA CYS A 107 -9.18 4.37 -6.53
C CYS A 107 -8.25 3.77 -7.59
N GLU A 108 -6.96 3.98 -7.44
CA GLU A 108 -5.96 3.43 -8.36
C GLU A 108 -4.75 2.88 -7.58
N PHE A 109 -4.21 1.78 -8.09
CA PHE A 109 -2.91 1.28 -7.67
C PHE A 109 -1.84 1.81 -8.61
N VAL A 110 -0.79 2.36 -8.04
CA VAL A 110 0.41 2.81 -8.70
C VAL A 110 1.47 1.73 -8.45
N PHE A 111 1.90 1.11 -9.53
CA PHE A 111 2.96 0.09 -9.53
C PHE A 111 4.31 0.74 -9.83
N CYS A 112 5.40 0.03 -9.52
CA CYS A 112 6.73 0.58 -9.69
C CYS A 112 7.10 0.77 -11.17
N THR A 113 7.60 1.95 -11.48
CA THR A 113 8.15 2.31 -12.78
C THR A 113 9.39 3.19 -12.57
N LEU A 114 10.27 3.27 -13.56
CA LEU A 114 11.46 4.10 -13.46
C LEU A 114 11.17 5.60 -13.29
N GLU A 115 9.95 6.05 -13.64
CA GLU A 115 9.56 7.46 -13.54
C GLU A 115 9.04 7.83 -12.15
N ASN A 116 8.40 6.89 -11.44
CA ASN A 116 7.77 7.14 -10.14
C ASN A 116 8.58 6.56 -8.95
N MET A 117 9.68 5.85 -9.21
CA MET A 117 10.53 5.25 -8.18
C MET A 117 11.07 6.29 -7.18
N GLU A 118 11.63 7.40 -7.68
CA GLU A 118 12.16 8.48 -6.84
C GLU A 118 11.05 9.21 -6.06
N GLU A 119 9.87 9.39 -6.68
CA GLU A 119 8.73 10.05 -6.04
C GLU A 119 8.16 9.25 -4.85
N ASN A 120 8.31 7.93 -4.88
CA ASN A 120 7.81 7.02 -3.85
C ASN A 120 8.93 6.48 -2.95
N TYR A 121 10.12 7.08 -2.96
CA TYR A 121 11.25 6.74 -2.10
C TYR A 121 11.71 5.27 -2.19
N ALA A 122 11.47 4.63 -3.33
CA ALA A 122 11.89 3.26 -3.57
C ALA A 122 13.35 3.18 -4.00
N SER A 123 14.06 2.15 -3.56
CA SER A 123 15.43 1.85 -3.98
C SER A 123 15.46 1.23 -5.37
N ALA A 124 14.50 0.35 -5.67
CA ALA A 124 14.38 -0.37 -6.92
C ALA A 124 12.92 -0.73 -7.26
N CYS A 125 12.72 -1.21 -8.48
CA CYS A 125 11.50 -1.91 -8.90
C CYS A 125 11.82 -3.39 -9.11
N ILE A 126 10.95 -4.27 -8.64
CA ILE A 126 11.04 -5.70 -8.92
C ILE A 126 9.93 -6.14 -9.87
N ASP A 127 10.30 -6.94 -10.88
CA ASP A 127 9.35 -7.56 -11.80
C ASP A 127 9.05 -8.99 -11.32
N PRO A 128 7.78 -9.43 -11.38
CA PRO A 128 7.41 -10.74 -10.86
C PRO A 128 8.12 -11.91 -11.56
N ALA A 129 8.45 -11.77 -12.84
CA ALA A 129 9.20 -12.80 -13.55
C ALA A 129 10.67 -12.88 -13.10
N GLN A 130 11.26 -11.77 -12.65
CA GLN A 130 12.61 -11.79 -12.06
C GLN A 130 12.57 -12.37 -10.65
N TYR A 131 11.62 -11.91 -9.84
CA TYR A 131 11.48 -12.38 -8.46
C TYR A 131 11.29 -13.89 -8.38
N ALA A 132 10.43 -14.48 -9.22
CA ALA A 132 10.20 -15.92 -9.25
C ALA A 132 11.41 -16.76 -9.71
N ILE A 133 12.37 -16.16 -10.43
CA ILE A 133 13.61 -16.84 -10.83
C ILE A 133 14.63 -16.80 -9.69
N GLU A 134 14.70 -15.67 -8.97
CA GLU A 134 15.63 -15.45 -7.86
C GLU A 134 15.17 -16.17 -6.59
N ASN A 135 13.85 -16.28 -6.41
CA ASN A 135 13.17 -16.96 -5.30
C ASN A 135 12.27 -18.05 -5.88
N PRO A 136 12.84 -19.15 -6.40
CA PRO A 136 12.02 -20.27 -6.84
C PRO A 136 11.25 -20.79 -5.63
N ILE A 137 9.93 -20.96 -5.81
CA ILE A 137 9.11 -21.65 -4.82
C ILE A 137 9.70 -23.05 -4.70
N GLU A 138 10.35 -23.35 -3.58
CA GLU A 138 10.71 -24.71 -3.26
C GLU A 138 9.40 -25.48 -3.22
N GLU A 139 9.12 -26.27 -4.26
CA GLU A 139 8.08 -27.27 -4.18
C GLU A 139 8.46 -28.11 -2.97
N GLU A 140 7.70 -27.98 -1.88
CA GLU A 140 7.77 -28.87 -0.74
C GLU A 140 7.81 -30.27 -1.36
N GLU A 141 8.99 -30.91 -1.34
CA GLU A 141 9.13 -32.30 -1.74
C GLU A 141 8.15 -33.01 -0.84
N GLY A 142 6.96 -33.33 -1.40
CA GLY A 142 5.82 -33.75 -0.61
C GLY A 142 6.32 -34.78 0.36
N GLU A 143 6.26 -34.47 1.66
CA GLU A 143 6.69 -35.37 2.71
C GLU A 143 5.95 -36.67 2.44
N CYS A 144 6.67 -37.63 1.85
CA CYS A 144 6.13 -38.95 1.62
C CYS A 144 5.99 -39.50 3.03
N GLU A 145 4.78 -39.39 3.59
CA GLU A 145 4.44 -39.93 4.88
C GLU A 145 4.98 -41.37 4.91
N GLU A 146 5.78 -41.73 5.92
CA GLU A 146 6.38 -43.07 6.06
C GLU A 146 5.25 -44.12 6.10
N GLY A 147 4.80 -44.59 4.94
CA GLY A 147 3.63 -45.45 4.81
C GLY A 147 2.91 -45.39 3.46
N ASP A 148 3.15 -44.39 2.61
CA ASP A 148 2.49 -44.33 1.30
C ASP A 148 3.26 -45.10 0.22
N GLU A 149 2.89 -46.38 0.05
CA GLU A 149 3.45 -47.33 -0.93
C GLU A 149 3.23 -46.89 -2.40
N ALA A 150 2.52 -45.79 -2.64
CA ALA A 150 2.28 -45.22 -3.96
C ALA A 150 3.51 -44.50 -4.56
N CYS A 151 4.45 -44.01 -3.73
CA CYS A 151 5.63 -43.26 -4.20
C CYS A 151 6.82 -44.14 -4.63
N LEU A 152 6.72 -45.47 -4.56
CA LEU A 152 7.84 -46.38 -4.90
C LEU A 152 7.81 -46.95 -6.32
N ASN A 153 6.95 -46.44 -7.22
CA ASN A 153 6.72 -47.12 -8.50
C ASN A 153 6.96 -46.27 -9.77
N SER A 154 7.70 -45.18 -9.68
CA SER A 154 8.04 -44.35 -10.85
C SER A 154 9.49 -44.47 -11.33
N GLU A 155 10.31 -45.31 -10.73
CA GLU A 155 11.67 -45.56 -11.21
C GLU A 155 11.81 -47.04 -11.61
N GLU A 156 12.18 -47.24 -12.88
CA GLU A 156 12.56 -48.50 -13.55
C GLU A 156 11.44 -49.26 -14.31
N GLU A 157 11.15 -48.84 -15.55
CA GLU A 157 11.35 -49.72 -16.71
C GLU A 157 11.82 -48.94 -17.95
N ASP A 158 12.70 -49.63 -18.67
CA ASP A 158 13.69 -49.20 -19.63
C ASP A 158 13.16 -49.40 -21.07
N VAL A 159 13.94 -48.88 -22.03
CA VAL A 159 14.12 -49.34 -23.41
C VAL A 159 13.41 -48.59 -24.55
N GLU A 160 14.31 -47.98 -25.33
CA GLU A 160 14.27 -47.43 -26.68
C GLU A 160 13.40 -48.12 -27.75
N SER A 161 12.98 -47.30 -28.73
CA SER A 161 13.18 -47.42 -30.19
C SER A 161 11.93 -47.49 -31.09
N ILE A 162 11.93 -46.63 -32.12
CA ILE A 162 11.23 -46.72 -33.43
C ILE A 162 9.74 -46.26 -33.36
N GLU A 163 9.20 -45.35 -34.19
CA GLU A 163 9.45 -45.01 -35.59
C GLU A 163 8.95 -43.59 -35.92
N ASN A 164 9.60 -42.95 -36.88
CA ASN A 164 9.10 -41.75 -37.57
C ASN A 164 7.69 -41.98 -38.11
N THR A 165 6.78 -41.02 -37.93
CA THR A 165 5.66 -40.82 -38.86
C THR A 165 5.39 -39.32 -38.98
N GLU A 166 5.80 -38.80 -40.14
CA GLU A 166 5.34 -37.52 -40.68
C GLU A 166 3.93 -37.72 -41.25
N GLY A 167 3.03 -36.76 -41.02
CA GLY A 167 1.66 -36.76 -41.54
C GLY A 167 0.76 -35.88 -40.66
N ASP A 168 0.71 -34.57 -40.84
CA ASP A 168 -0.08 -33.86 -41.87
C ASP A 168 -1.54 -33.60 -41.44
N LEU A 169 -1.93 -32.33 -41.59
CA LEU A 169 -3.30 -31.79 -41.76
C LEU A 169 -4.29 -31.69 -40.56
N SER A 170 -4.44 -30.43 -40.13
CA SER A 170 -5.64 -29.56 -40.22
C SER A 170 -6.83 -29.62 -39.25
N GLU A 171 -7.29 -28.39 -38.99
CA GLU A 171 -8.68 -27.90 -38.81
C GLU A 171 -9.31 -27.85 -37.39
N ASP A 172 -9.43 -26.60 -36.92
CA ASP A 172 -10.65 -25.88 -36.51
C ASP A 172 -11.71 -26.51 -35.58
N GLY A 173 -12.12 -25.73 -34.58
CA GLY A 173 -13.46 -25.77 -33.95
C GLY A 173 -13.42 -25.77 -32.42
N ASP A 174 -13.73 -24.67 -31.71
CA ASP A 174 -15.05 -24.03 -31.50
C ASP A 174 -15.76 -24.50 -30.20
N SER A 175 -16.31 -23.52 -29.48
CA SER A 175 -17.28 -23.57 -28.36
C SER A 175 -16.82 -24.21 -27.03
N GLY A 176 -17.01 -23.64 -25.84
CA GLY A 176 -18.02 -22.69 -25.38
C GLY A 176 -19.05 -23.38 -24.48
N ALA A 177 -18.86 -23.31 -23.16
CA ALA A 177 -19.87 -23.50 -22.08
C ALA A 177 -19.09 -23.45 -20.73
N GLY A 178 -19.43 -22.66 -19.71
CA GLY A 178 -20.77 -22.29 -19.26
C GLY A 178 -21.28 -23.32 -18.27
N VAL A 179 -20.84 -23.24 -17.00
CA VAL A 179 -21.50 -23.92 -15.87
C VAL A 179 -21.53 -22.96 -14.69
N GLU A 180 -22.75 -22.57 -14.36
CA GLU A 180 -23.21 -21.97 -13.11
C GLU A 180 -23.57 -23.14 -12.17
N ASP A 181 -23.17 -23.12 -10.89
CA ASP A 181 -23.87 -23.75 -9.75
C ASP A 181 -23.17 -23.26 -8.46
N ASP A 182 -23.64 -22.29 -7.69
CA ASP A 182 -24.83 -22.22 -6.82
C ASP A 182 -24.69 -23.01 -5.49
N THR A 183 -25.21 -22.40 -4.42
CA THR A 183 -25.73 -23.04 -3.19
C THR A 183 -24.79 -23.32 -2.00
N SER A 184 -24.83 -22.36 -1.05
CA SER A 184 -25.08 -22.44 0.41
C SER A 184 -24.20 -23.35 1.31
N THR A 185 -23.95 -23.10 2.60
CA THR A 185 -24.91 -22.79 3.69
C THR A 185 -24.12 -22.63 5.00
N GLU A 186 -24.53 -21.68 5.84
CA GLU A 186 -24.58 -21.67 7.32
C GLU A 186 -23.54 -22.47 8.14
N THR A 187 -22.87 -21.79 9.08
CA THR A 187 -23.00 -22.18 10.50
C THR A 187 -22.65 -21.03 11.44
N ASP A 188 -23.64 -20.62 12.22
CA ASP A 188 -23.52 -19.90 13.47
C ASP A 188 -22.66 -20.67 14.48
N GLU A 189 -21.73 -19.99 15.16
CA GLU A 189 -21.43 -20.29 16.56
C GLU A 189 -21.37 -18.99 17.38
N GLU A 190 -22.40 -18.83 18.21
CA GLU A 190 -22.40 -17.96 19.38
C GLU A 190 -21.29 -18.40 20.34
N LEU A 191 -20.44 -17.47 20.77
CA LEU A 191 -19.67 -17.62 22.00
C LEU A 191 -19.70 -16.33 22.81
N GLU A 192 -20.62 -16.34 23.78
CA GLU A 192 -20.66 -15.42 24.91
C GLU A 192 -19.39 -15.56 25.77
N SER A 193 -18.74 -14.46 26.13
CA SER A 193 -17.89 -14.42 27.32
C SER A 193 -17.62 -12.98 27.82
N SER A 194 -18.48 -12.53 28.72
CA SER A 194 -18.15 -11.94 30.03
C SER A 194 -16.94 -10.99 30.16
N GLN A 195 -17.24 -9.69 30.13
CA GLN A 195 -17.05 -8.74 31.24
C GLN A 195 -16.02 -9.09 32.34
N GLU A 196 -14.89 -8.36 32.38
CA GLU A 196 -14.27 -7.99 33.66
C GLU A 196 -13.69 -6.57 33.62
N SER A 197 -14.29 -5.72 34.46
CA SER A 197 -13.91 -4.33 34.71
C SER A 197 -12.82 -4.27 35.79
N GLY A 198 -11.64 -3.75 35.45
CA GLY A 198 -10.57 -3.47 36.41
C GLY A 198 -10.08 -2.04 36.27
N GLY A 199 -10.69 -1.11 37.00
CA GLY A 199 -10.15 0.22 37.20
C GLY A 199 -9.00 0.20 38.21
N VAL A 200 -7.89 0.84 37.87
CA VAL A 200 -6.87 1.27 38.84
C VAL A 200 -6.47 2.69 38.49
N GLU A 201 -7.00 3.63 39.27
CA GLU A 201 -6.42 4.95 39.51
C GLU A 201 -5.22 4.78 40.44
N ASN A 202 -4.14 5.54 40.22
CA ASN A 202 -3.18 6.11 41.21
C ASN A 202 -1.97 6.63 40.41
N GLU A 203 -1.76 7.95 40.32
CA GLU A 203 -1.18 8.87 41.32
C GLU A 203 0.35 9.04 41.15
N GLU A 204 0.71 10.32 40.98
CA GLU A 204 1.92 11.01 41.46
C GLU A 204 3.30 10.61 40.86
N GLU A 205 3.90 11.51 40.08
CA GLU A 205 4.81 12.59 40.51
C GLU A 205 6.28 12.15 40.43
N SER A 206 6.99 12.66 39.43
CA SER A 206 8.42 12.94 39.59
C SER A 206 8.86 13.99 38.57
N THR A 207 8.98 15.22 39.04
CA THR A 207 9.72 16.29 38.38
C THR A 207 11.22 16.02 38.51
N GLN A 208 11.92 15.84 37.39
CA GLN A 208 13.38 16.01 37.35
C GLN A 208 13.73 17.22 36.50
N ASP A 209 14.33 18.17 37.21
CA ASP A 209 15.00 19.38 36.75
C ASP A 209 16.21 18.98 35.90
N VAL A 210 16.15 19.21 34.58
CA VAL A 210 17.32 19.11 33.70
C VAL A 210 17.66 20.51 33.21
N THR A 211 18.66 21.11 33.85
CA THR A 211 19.35 22.30 33.37
C THR A 211 20.20 21.93 32.15
N VAL A 212 19.76 22.33 30.96
CA VAL A 212 20.58 22.26 29.73
C VAL A 212 21.22 23.63 29.49
N GLU A 213 22.55 23.64 29.53
CA GLU A 213 23.39 24.76 29.15
C GLU A 213 23.15 25.10 27.67
N THR A 214 22.77 26.35 27.40
CA THR A 214 22.51 26.85 26.05
C THR A 214 23.85 27.29 25.43
N GLU A 215 24.47 26.42 24.65
CA GLU A 215 25.55 26.84 23.74
C GLU A 215 24.96 27.36 22.42
N ASN A 216 25.41 28.57 22.07
CA ASN A 216 25.01 29.29 20.87
C ASN A 216 25.53 28.57 19.62
N ILE A 217 24.62 28.08 18.76
CA ILE A 217 24.94 27.68 17.40
C ILE A 217 24.26 28.69 16.45
N GLU A 218 25.09 29.53 15.83
CA GLU A 218 24.73 30.37 14.70
C GLU A 218 24.35 29.47 13.51
N ILE A 219 23.08 29.45 13.13
CA ILE A 219 22.65 28.85 11.85
C ILE A 219 22.36 29.97 10.85
N SER A 220 23.26 30.03 9.87
CA SER A 220 23.22 30.86 8.68
C SER A 220 21.96 30.62 7.86
N ALA A 221 21.43 31.72 7.33
CA ALA A 221 20.32 31.79 6.41
C ALA A 221 20.49 30.89 5.17
N GLY A 222 19.38 30.25 4.77
CA GLY A 222 19.28 29.42 3.57
C GLY A 222 17.82 29.14 3.19
N GLU A 223 16.96 30.16 3.27
CA GLU A 223 15.58 30.11 2.80
C GLU A 223 15.55 29.96 1.28
N ARG A 224 15.09 28.80 0.77
CA ARG A 224 14.72 28.62 -0.64
C ARG A 224 13.23 28.27 -0.72
N VAL A 225 12.43 29.32 -0.76
CA VAL A 225 11.05 29.27 -1.25
C VAL A 225 11.12 29.04 -2.76
N VAL A 226 10.74 27.86 -3.25
CA VAL A 226 10.48 27.66 -4.68
C VAL A 226 9.05 28.11 -4.95
N GLN A 227 8.90 29.33 -5.44
CA GLN A 227 7.67 29.82 -6.04
C GLN A 227 7.55 29.32 -7.49
N LYS A 228 6.38 28.73 -7.74
CA LYS A 228 5.80 28.32 -9.02
C LYS A 228 5.78 29.49 -10.02
N ASN A 229 6.34 29.30 -11.21
CA ASN A 229 6.09 30.16 -12.37
C ASN A 229 5.22 29.39 -13.37
N GLU A 230 3.95 29.76 -13.44
CA GLU A 230 3.11 29.56 -14.62
C GLU A 230 3.49 30.60 -15.68
N GLU A 231 4.05 30.20 -16.81
CA GLU A 231 4.04 31.00 -18.03
C GLU A 231 3.73 30.14 -19.25
N ASN A 232 2.52 30.35 -19.77
CA ASN A 232 2.13 30.42 -21.18
C ASN A 232 3.08 29.86 -22.25
N GLY A 233 2.53 29.02 -23.14
CA GLY A 233 3.11 28.86 -24.48
C GLY A 233 2.49 27.74 -25.29
N GLY A 234 1.30 27.95 -25.85
CA GLY A 234 0.75 27.06 -26.85
C GLY A 234 1.57 27.06 -28.15
N SER A 235 1.64 25.89 -28.81
CA SER A 235 1.76 25.81 -30.26
C SER A 235 1.08 24.53 -30.76
N LEU A 236 0.35 24.69 -31.85
CA LEU A 236 -0.51 23.73 -32.55
C LEU A 236 0.29 22.70 -33.39
N PRO A 237 -0.35 21.63 -33.89
CA PRO A 237 0.33 20.45 -34.44
C PRO A 237 0.85 20.66 -35.87
N ILE A 238 1.92 19.95 -36.22
CA ILE A 238 2.33 19.72 -37.60
C ILE A 238 1.80 18.35 -38.03
N ILE A 239 0.99 18.38 -39.08
CA ILE A 239 0.56 17.24 -39.88
C ILE A 239 1.60 17.12 -41.01
N GLU A 240 2.17 15.93 -41.22
CA GLU A 240 2.67 15.47 -42.51
C GLU A 240 1.99 14.15 -42.88
#